data_AF-K2E6H4-F1
#
_entry.id   AF-K2E6H4-F1
#
_cell.length_a   1.000
_cell.length_b   1.000
_cell.length_c   1.000
_cell.angle_alpha   90.00
_cell.angle_beta   90.00
_cell.angle_gamma   90.00
#
_symmetry.space_group_name_H-M   'P 1'
#
loop_
_entity.id
_entity.type
_entity.pdbx_description
1 polymer ?
#
loop_
_entity_poly.entity_id
_entity_poly.type
_entity_poly.pdbx_seq_one_letter_code
_entity_poly.pdbx_strand_id
1 'polypeptide(L)'
;MNEKKIPKNVFILGLVSFFNDMASEMVYPIVPIFLTTILKVSTPVVGLIEGIAEATAAIGKFIFGYLSDKIGSRKLFVISGYSFSTISKILIGLSTTWPLVLLARFVDRLGKGVRTGARDSLLLQNTTKTNKGFIFGYHRAFDSFGAVLGPIIGLILLYFFKENLRFVFYFAAVPGFIGVLLLILYVKEKAKIPFLRKSPGAPVG
;
A
#
# COMPACT_ATOMS: atom_id res chain seq x y z
N MET A 1 31.85 -12.15 8.24
CA MET A 1 30.62 -11.68 7.59
C MET A 1 30.08 -10.51 8.41
N ASN A 2 30.26 -9.26 7.96
CA ASN A 2 29.69 -8.11 8.67
C ASN A 2 28.16 -8.24 8.64
N GLU A 3 27.54 -8.35 9.80
CA GLU A 3 26.08 -8.29 9.94
C GLU A 3 25.60 -6.99 9.26
N LYS A 4 24.97 -7.11 8.10
CA LYS A 4 24.36 -5.98 7.40
C LYS A 4 23.15 -5.55 8.23
N LYS A 5 23.38 -4.70 9.22
CA LYS A 5 22.34 -4.12 10.08
C LYS A 5 21.29 -3.45 9.19
N ILE A 6 20.07 -3.96 9.21
CA ILE A 6 18.97 -3.43 8.40
C ILE A 6 18.68 -1.99 8.86
N PRO A 7 18.63 -1.00 7.95
CA PRO A 7 18.24 0.34 8.32
C PRO A 7 16.84 0.36 8.94
N LYS A 8 16.66 1.09 10.04
CA LYS A 8 15.36 1.16 10.75
C LYS A 8 14.20 1.49 9.81
N ASN A 9 14.37 2.46 8.90
CA ASN A 9 13.35 2.81 7.92
C ASN A 9 12.95 1.63 7.02
N VAL A 10 13.91 0.79 6.60
CA VAL A 10 13.62 -0.38 5.76
C VAL A 10 12.81 -1.41 6.54
N PHE A 11 13.18 -1.67 7.79
CA PHE A 11 12.44 -2.59 8.66
C PHE A 11 11.01 -2.10 8.90
N ILE A 12 10.83 -0.82 9.25
CA ILE A 12 9.50 -0.24 9.47
C ILE A 12 8.68 -0.25 8.17
N LEU A 13 9.26 0.13 7.03
CA LEU A 13 8.54 0.06 5.74
C LEU A 13 8.14 -1.38 5.39
N GLY A 14 8.97 -2.36 5.72
CA GLY A 14 8.62 -3.79 5.65
C GLY A 14 7.40 -4.12 6.51
N LEU A 15 7.39 -3.74 7.80
CA LEU A 15 6.23 -3.94 8.68
C LEU A 15 4.96 -3.27 8.16
N VAL A 16 5.07 -2.02 7.70
CA VAL A 16 3.94 -1.27 7.12
C VAL A 16 3.36 -2.03 5.93
N SER A 17 4.23 -2.55 5.06
CA SER A 17 3.82 -3.29 3.88
C SER A 17 3.24 -4.66 4.22
N PHE A 18 3.83 -5.39 5.18
CA PHE A 18 3.28 -6.62 5.75
C PHE A 18 1.85 -6.43 6.25
N PHE A 19 1.60 -5.44 7.11
CA PHE A 19 0.28 -5.19 7.66
C PHE A 19 -0.71 -4.79 6.58
N ASN A 20 -0.30 -3.97 5.61
CA ASN A 20 -1.16 -3.59 4.50
C ASN A 20 -1.48 -4.77 3.57
N ASP A 21 -0.50 -5.60 3.20
CA ASP A 21 -0.73 -6.74 2.31
C ASP A 21 -1.56 -7.82 3.01
N MET A 22 -1.35 -8.03 4.32
CA MET A 22 -2.27 -8.84 5.14
C MET A 22 -3.70 -8.29 5.07
N ALA A 23 -3.87 -6.99 5.29
CA ALA A 23 -5.17 -6.34 5.20
C ALA A 23 -5.81 -6.47 3.80
N SER A 24 -5.04 -6.28 2.73
CA SER A 24 -5.56 -6.30 1.36
C SER A 24 -5.87 -7.72 0.88
N GLU A 25 -5.05 -8.71 1.22
CA GLU A 25 -5.26 -10.10 0.81
C GLU A 25 -6.31 -10.82 1.66
N MET A 26 -6.64 -10.33 2.86
CA MET A 26 -7.90 -10.71 3.55
C MET A 26 -9.14 -10.41 2.69
N VAL A 27 -9.12 -9.28 1.98
CA VAL A 27 -10.28 -8.69 1.29
C VAL A 27 -10.38 -9.14 -0.16
N TYR A 28 -9.24 -9.32 -0.83
CA TYR A 28 -9.15 -9.59 -2.26
C TYR A 28 -10.04 -10.75 -2.76
N PRO A 29 -9.98 -11.97 -2.17
CA PRO A 29 -10.85 -13.07 -2.60
C PRO A 29 -12.31 -12.87 -2.19
N ILE A 30 -12.58 -12.08 -1.15
CA ILE A 30 -13.92 -11.91 -0.58
C ILE A 30 -14.74 -10.88 -1.36
N VAL A 31 -14.12 -9.86 -1.97
CA VAL A 31 -14.85 -8.82 -2.71
C VAL A 31 -15.69 -9.38 -3.87
N PRO A 32 -15.17 -10.23 -4.77
CA PRO A 32 -15.97 -10.86 -5.81
C PRO A 32 -17.13 -11.70 -5.26
N ILE A 33 -16.89 -12.41 -4.14
CA ILE A 33 -17.92 -13.21 -3.46
C ILE A 33 -19.00 -12.29 -2.90
N PHE A 34 -18.63 -11.19 -2.25
CA PHE A 34 -19.57 -10.21 -1.71
C PHE A 34 -20.44 -9.56 -2.80
N LEU A 35 -19.83 -9.20 -3.93
CA LEU A 35 -20.54 -8.63 -5.08
C LEU A 35 -21.59 -9.60 -5.64
N THR A 36 -21.23 -10.87 -5.82
CA THR A 36 -22.10 -11.87 -6.48
C THR A 36 -23.13 -12.48 -5.52
N THR A 37 -22.75 -12.76 -4.28
CA THR A 37 -23.60 -13.49 -3.32
C THR A 37 -24.50 -12.57 -2.49
N ILE A 38 -23.99 -11.42 -2.05
CA ILE A 38 -24.72 -10.47 -1.18
C ILE A 38 -25.37 -9.37 -2.02
N LEU A 39 -24.62 -8.74 -2.92
CA LEU A 39 -25.13 -7.65 -3.75
C LEU A 39 -25.82 -8.14 -5.04
N LYS A 40 -25.80 -9.46 -5.31
CA LYS A 40 -26.44 -10.12 -6.47
C LYS A 40 -26.05 -9.52 -7.81
N VAL A 41 -24.79 -9.09 -7.93
CA VAL A 41 -24.22 -8.46 -9.13
C VAL A 41 -23.76 -9.53 -10.11
N SER A 42 -23.93 -9.27 -11.41
CA SER A 42 -23.47 -10.17 -12.46
C SER A 42 -21.94 -10.17 -12.61
N THR A 43 -21.37 -11.31 -13.00
CA THR A 43 -19.92 -11.49 -13.18
C THR A 43 -19.27 -10.45 -14.13
N PRO A 44 -19.89 -10.02 -15.24
CA PRO A 44 -19.32 -8.97 -16.10
C PRO A 44 -19.09 -7.64 -15.36
N VAL A 45 -19.99 -7.26 -14.45
CA VAL A 45 -19.84 -6.04 -13.65
C VAL A 45 -18.71 -6.20 -12.63
N VAL A 46 -18.51 -7.39 -12.06
CA VAL A 46 -17.34 -7.68 -11.21
C VAL A 46 -16.05 -7.50 -12.01
N GLY A 47 -16.00 -8.02 -13.24
CA GLY A 47 -14.88 -7.82 -14.16
C GLY A 47 -14.61 -6.34 -14.47
N LEU A 48 -15.67 -5.55 -14.69
CA LEU A 48 -15.56 -4.10 -14.88
C LEU A 48 -14.95 -3.41 -13.65
N ILE A 49 -15.43 -3.76 -12.45
CA ILE A 49 -14.93 -3.20 -11.19
C ILE A 49 -13.44 -3.48 -11.03
N GLU A 50 -13.04 -4.75 -11.15
CA GLU A 50 -11.63 -5.14 -10.99
C GLU A 50 -10.75 -4.57 -12.11
N GLY A 51 -11.26 -4.48 -13.33
CA GLY A 51 -10.56 -3.86 -14.46
C GLY A 51 -10.27 -2.37 -14.22
N ILE A 52 -11.29 -1.60 -13.81
CA ILE A 52 -11.12 -0.18 -13.46
C ILE A 52 -10.14 -0.03 -12.28
N ALA A 53 -10.27 -0.91 -11.29
CA ALA A 53 -9.42 -0.88 -10.11
C ALA A 53 -7.95 -1.10 -10.49
N GLU A 54 -7.61 -2.14 -11.24
CA GLU A 54 -6.21 -2.40 -11.64
C GLU A 54 -5.67 -1.35 -12.62
N ALA A 55 -6.50 -0.85 -13.54
CA ALA A 55 -6.11 0.28 -14.41
C ALA A 55 -5.75 1.52 -13.58
N THR A 56 -6.54 1.82 -12.54
CA THR A 56 -6.29 2.93 -11.62
C THR A 56 -4.95 2.77 -10.89
N ALA A 57 -4.61 1.56 -10.41
CA ALA A 57 -3.33 1.31 -9.76
C ALA A 57 -2.15 1.49 -10.74
N ALA A 58 -2.27 0.96 -11.96
CA ALA A 58 -1.23 1.04 -12.97
C ALA A 58 -0.94 2.48 -13.41
N ILE A 59 -1.99 3.23 -13.77
CA ILE A 59 -1.90 4.65 -14.16
C ILE A 59 -1.41 5.49 -12.98
N GLY A 60 -1.98 5.28 -11.79
CA GLY A 60 -1.62 6.01 -10.58
C GLY A 60 -0.14 5.85 -10.23
N LYS A 61 0.42 4.65 -10.35
CA LYS A 61 1.85 4.41 -10.08
C LYS A 61 2.76 5.30 -10.94
N PHE A 62 2.43 5.48 -12.22
CA PHE A 62 3.20 6.33 -13.12
C PHE A 62 3.07 7.82 -12.74
N ILE A 63 1.84 8.30 -12.60
CA ILE A 63 1.55 9.72 -12.34
C ILE A 63 2.11 10.15 -10.97
N PHE A 64 1.77 9.42 -9.92
CA PHE A 64 2.12 9.81 -8.55
C PHE A 64 3.55 9.44 -8.19
N GLY A 65 4.16 8.47 -8.87
CA GLY A 65 5.60 8.25 -8.79
C GLY A 65 6.38 9.51 -9.18
N TYR A 66 6.11 10.05 -10.38
CA TYR A 66 6.71 11.30 -10.85
C TYR A 66 6.38 12.49 -9.94
N LEU A 67 5.10 12.63 -9.54
CA LEU A 67 4.67 13.75 -8.71
C LEU A 67 5.35 13.75 -7.32
N SER A 68 5.50 12.58 -6.70
CA SER A 68 6.16 12.43 -5.40
C SER A 68 7.64 12.84 -5.44
N ASP A 69 8.34 12.54 -6.54
CA ASP A 69 9.73 12.93 -6.72
C ASP A 69 9.88 14.43 -7.03
N LYS A 70 8.94 15.00 -7.81
CA LYS A 70 8.89 16.44 -8.13
C LYS A 70 8.61 17.29 -6.89
N ILE A 71 7.59 16.93 -6.11
CA ILE A 71 7.23 17.62 -4.85
C ILE A 71 8.29 17.37 -3.77
N GLY A 72 8.96 16.21 -3.81
CA GLY A 72 10.04 15.89 -2.89
C GLY A 72 9.59 15.51 -1.48
N SER A 73 8.29 15.24 -1.26
CA SER A 73 7.71 14.80 0.01
C SER A 73 7.19 13.36 -0.12
N ARG A 74 8.09 12.38 -0.16
CA ARG A 74 7.72 10.98 -0.43
C ARG A 74 6.93 10.39 0.73
N LYS A 75 7.26 10.74 1.98
CA LYS A 75 6.54 10.22 3.15
C LYS A 75 5.05 10.54 3.09
N LEU A 76 4.68 11.75 2.65
CA LEU A 76 3.27 12.13 2.56
C LEU A 76 2.51 11.28 1.54
N PHE A 77 3.08 11.06 0.36
CA PHE A 77 2.48 10.18 -0.66
C PHE A 77 2.30 8.75 -0.14
N VAL A 78 3.31 8.22 0.57
CA VAL A 78 3.21 6.89 1.16
C VAL A 78 2.09 6.83 2.22
N ILE A 79 1.99 7.84 3.10
CA ILE A 79 0.93 7.93 4.12
C ILE A 79 -0.45 8.00 3.48
N SER A 80 -0.65 8.92 2.53
CA SER A 80 -1.94 9.09 1.86
C SER A 80 -2.36 7.82 1.14
N GLY A 81 -1.44 7.18 0.43
CA GLY A 81 -1.75 5.97 -0.32
C GLY A 81 -2.13 4.78 0.57
N TYR A 82 -1.40 4.53 1.67
CA TYR A 82 -1.78 3.50 2.64
C TYR A 82 -3.09 3.84 3.38
N SER A 83 -3.35 5.13 3.63
CA SER A 83 -4.60 5.58 4.26
C SER A 83 -5.80 5.32 3.35
N PHE A 84 -5.70 5.65 2.06
CA PHE A 84 -6.75 5.32 1.07
C PHE A 84 -7.02 3.81 1.01
N SER A 85 -5.97 2.98 0.96
CA SER A 85 -6.13 1.52 1.01
C SER A 85 -6.76 1.03 2.32
N THR A 86 -6.63 1.75 3.43
CA THR A 86 -7.24 1.36 4.71
C THR A 86 -8.72 1.78 4.76
N ILE A 87 -9.01 3.02 4.37
CA ILE A 87 -10.37 3.57 4.33
C ILE A 87 -11.26 2.78 3.36
N SER A 88 -10.71 2.34 2.22
CA SER A 88 -11.44 1.53 1.24
C SER A 88 -12.08 0.28 1.85
N LYS A 89 -11.43 -0.35 2.83
CA LYS A 89 -11.92 -1.58 3.47
C LYS A 89 -13.19 -1.30 4.28
N ILE A 90 -13.21 -0.18 5.01
CA ILE A 90 -14.41 0.30 5.72
C ILE A 90 -15.51 0.62 4.71
N LEU A 91 -15.18 1.32 3.62
CA LEU A 91 -16.14 1.66 2.57
C LEU A 91 -16.78 0.41 1.97
N ILE A 92 -15.99 -0.64 1.64
CA ILE A 92 -16.53 -1.93 1.15
C ILE A 92 -17.47 -2.55 2.20
N GLY A 93 -17.08 -2.55 3.47
CA GLY A 93 -17.92 -3.04 4.57
C GLY A 93 -19.27 -2.34 4.67
N LEU A 94 -19.31 -1.03 4.42
CA LEU A 94 -20.53 -0.21 4.43
C LEU A 94 -21.33 -0.30 3.12
N SER A 95 -20.77 -0.86 2.05
CA SER A 95 -21.41 -0.87 0.73
C SER A 95 -22.73 -1.63 0.72
N THR A 96 -23.80 -1.00 0.28
CA THR A 96 -25.11 -1.63 0.02
C THR A 96 -25.39 -1.78 -1.47
N THR A 97 -24.57 -1.18 -2.33
CA THR A 97 -24.71 -1.20 -3.79
C THR A 97 -23.34 -1.39 -4.44
N TRP A 98 -23.33 -1.97 -5.65
CA TRP A 98 -22.08 -2.24 -6.38
C TRP A 98 -21.32 -0.97 -6.82
N PRO A 99 -21.94 0.18 -7.14
CA PRO A 99 -21.19 1.39 -7.45
C PRO A 99 -20.39 1.91 -6.24
N LEU A 100 -20.88 1.70 -5.02
CA LEU A 100 -20.13 2.05 -3.81
C LEU A 100 -18.92 1.11 -3.61
N VAL A 101 -19.05 -0.17 -3.97
CA VAL A 101 -17.90 -1.08 -4.04
C VAL A 101 -16.91 -0.63 -5.12
N LEU A 102 -17.38 -0.22 -6.30
CA LEU A 102 -16.51 0.35 -7.35
C LEU A 102 -15.72 1.55 -6.83
N LEU A 103 -16.38 2.51 -6.18
CA LEU A 103 -15.73 3.67 -5.59
C LEU A 103 -14.68 3.23 -4.55
N ALA A 104 -15.02 2.30 -3.67
CA ALA A 104 -14.10 1.80 -2.66
C ALA A 104 -12.88 1.08 -3.28
N ARG A 105 -13.08 0.28 -4.33
CA ARG A 105 -12.00 -0.38 -5.09
C ARG A 105 -11.14 0.62 -5.84
N PHE A 106 -11.73 1.65 -6.41
CA PHE A 106 -11.01 2.76 -7.01
C PHE A 106 -10.12 3.46 -5.97
N VAL A 107 -10.67 3.81 -4.79
CA VAL A 107 -9.91 4.43 -3.69
C VAL A 107 -8.76 3.52 -3.23
N ASP A 108 -9.01 2.23 -3.08
CA ASP A 108 -7.97 1.25 -2.70
C ASP A 108 -6.79 1.25 -3.67
N ARG A 109 -7.11 1.18 -4.97
CA ARG A 109 -6.11 1.06 -6.03
C ARG A 109 -5.44 2.38 -6.38
N LEU A 110 -6.16 3.49 -6.26
CA LEU A 110 -5.57 4.83 -6.25
C LEU A 110 -4.54 4.92 -5.12
N GLY A 111 -4.89 4.47 -3.91
CA GLY A 111 -3.97 4.40 -2.78
C GLY A 111 -2.69 3.62 -3.09
N LYS A 112 -2.83 2.43 -3.68
CA LYS A 112 -1.69 1.62 -4.17
C LYS A 112 -0.84 2.37 -5.20
N GLY A 113 -1.46 3.01 -6.19
CA GLY A 113 -0.76 3.83 -7.19
C GLY A 113 0.04 4.97 -6.57
N VAL A 114 -0.59 5.72 -5.64
CA VAL A 114 0.01 6.86 -4.93
C VAL A 114 1.23 6.44 -4.10
N ARG A 115 1.15 5.34 -3.35
CA ARG A 115 2.23 4.95 -2.42
C ARG A 115 3.39 4.23 -3.08
N THR A 116 3.19 3.46 -4.15
CA THR A 116 4.19 2.48 -4.62
C THR A 116 5.50 3.15 -5.04
N GLY A 117 5.44 4.13 -5.95
CA GLY A 117 6.66 4.82 -6.41
C GLY A 117 7.36 5.57 -5.28
N ALA A 118 6.60 6.30 -4.46
CA ALA A 118 7.14 7.04 -3.33
C ALA A 118 7.80 6.14 -2.27
N ARG A 119 7.21 4.97 -1.98
CA ARG A 119 7.74 3.96 -1.06
C ARG A 119 9.04 3.36 -1.59
N ASP A 120 9.06 2.98 -2.87
CA ASP A 120 10.24 2.40 -3.50
C ASP A 120 11.40 3.42 -3.50
N SER A 121 11.10 4.71 -3.72
CA SER A 121 12.07 5.79 -3.57
C SER A 121 12.57 5.98 -2.12
N LEU A 122 11.71 5.84 -1.09
CA LEU A 122 12.15 5.85 0.31
C LEU A 122 13.06 4.66 0.65
N LEU A 123 12.76 3.46 0.11
CA LEU A 123 13.63 2.29 0.26
C LEU A 123 15.00 2.56 -0.39
N LEU A 124 15.03 3.10 -1.61
CA LEU A 124 16.25 3.42 -2.34
C LEU A 124 17.19 4.35 -1.58
N GLN A 125 16.67 5.31 -0.81
CA GLN A 125 17.49 6.21 0.05
C GLN A 125 18.26 5.48 1.15
N ASN A 126 17.95 4.21 1.41
CA ASN A 126 18.60 3.34 2.39
C ASN A 126 19.46 2.25 1.71
N THR A 127 19.66 2.35 0.40
CA THR A 127 20.46 1.40 -0.38
C THR A 127 21.83 1.95 -0.79
N THR A 128 22.77 1.05 -1.01
CA THR A 128 24.04 1.24 -1.71
C THR A 128 24.01 0.44 -3.01
N LYS A 129 24.97 0.67 -3.92
CA LYS A 129 25.10 -0.11 -5.17
C LYS A 129 25.16 -1.63 -4.93
N THR A 130 25.67 -2.07 -3.77
CA THR A 130 25.91 -3.48 -3.46
C THR A 130 24.82 -4.15 -2.63
N ASN A 131 23.89 -3.40 -2.00
CA ASN A 131 22.86 -3.97 -1.14
C ASN A 131 21.41 -3.76 -1.65
N LYS A 132 21.23 -3.05 -2.78
CA LYS A 132 19.90 -2.72 -3.32
C LYS A 132 18.99 -3.94 -3.45
N GLY A 133 19.47 -5.02 -4.08
CA GLY A 133 18.68 -6.25 -4.25
C GLY A 133 18.27 -6.87 -2.91
N PHE A 134 19.17 -6.86 -1.92
CA PHE A 134 18.89 -7.38 -0.58
C PHE A 134 17.84 -6.54 0.17
N ILE A 135 17.90 -5.20 0.10
CA ILE A 135 16.91 -4.33 0.76
C ILE A 135 15.51 -4.50 0.15
N PHE A 136 15.43 -4.56 -1.18
CA PHE A 136 14.15 -4.81 -1.86
C PHE A 136 13.64 -6.23 -1.62
N GLY A 137 14.52 -7.22 -1.58
CA GLY A 137 14.18 -8.61 -1.23
C GLY A 137 13.67 -8.74 0.21
N TYR A 138 14.33 -8.06 1.16
CA TYR A 138 13.92 -8.02 2.57
C TYR A 138 12.53 -7.40 2.72
N HIS A 139 12.28 -6.25 2.08
CA HIS A 139 10.95 -5.65 2.04
C HIS A 139 9.93 -6.60 1.39
N ARG A 140 10.27 -7.22 0.25
CA ARG A 140 9.39 -8.14 -0.47
C ARG A 140 9.03 -9.38 0.35
N ALA A 141 9.92 -9.85 1.23
CA ALA A 141 9.62 -10.95 2.14
C ALA A 141 8.49 -10.58 3.11
N PHE A 142 8.48 -9.35 3.65
CA PHE A 142 7.38 -8.85 4.49
C PHE A 142 6.07 -8.75 3.69
N ASP A 143 6.10 -8.23 2.46
CA ASP A 143 4.93 -8.17 1.56
C ASP A 143 4.31 -9.57 1.39
N SER A 144 5.14 -10.54 0.96
CA SER A 144 4.70 -11.90 0.70
C SER A 144 4.18 -12.58 1.97
N PHE A 145 4.82 -12.34 3.11
CA PHE A 145 4.37 -12.93 4.37
C PHE A 145 3.01 -12.38 4.80
N GLY A 146 2.79 -11.06 4.64
CA GLY A 146 1.48 -10.45 4.86
C GLY A 146 0.43 -11.02 3.91
N ALA A 147 0.77 -11.12 2.62
CA ALA A 147 -0.11 -11.66 1.59
C ALA A 147 -0.53 -13.12 1.84
N VAL A 148 0.32 -13.95 2.44
CA VAL A 148 -0.01 -15.32 2.83
C VAL A 148 -0.91 -15.34 4.08
N LEU A 149 -0.61 -14.52 5.09
CA LEU A 149 -1.41 -14.49 6.32
C LEU A 149 -2.79 -13.88 6.12
N GLY A 150 -2.95 -12.96 5.17
CA GLY A 150 -4.21 -12.27 4.90
C GLY A 150 -5.38 -13.24 4.66
N PRO A 151 -5.34 -14.12 3.64
CA PRO A 151 -6.40 -15.08 3.38
C PRO A 151 -6.63 -16.05 4.55
N ILE A 152 -5.59 -16.47 5.26
CA ILE A 152 -5.69 -17.36 6.42
C ILE A 152 -6.51 -16.68 7.53
N ILE A 153 -6.18 -15.44 7.88
CA ILE A 153 -6.93 -14.65 8.87
C ILE A 153 -8.35 -14.38 8.37
N GLY A 154 -8.52 -14.10 7.07
CA GLY A 154 -9.83 -13.93 6.44
C GLY A 154 -10.74 -15.15 6.64
N LEU A 155 -10.22 -16.35 6.38
CA LEU A 155 -10.94 -17.61 6.60
C LEU A 155 -11.29 -17.85 8.08
N ILE A 156 -10.34 -17.59 8.98
CA ILE A 156 -10.57 -17.69 10.43
C ILE A 156 -11.71 -16.75 10.85
N LEU A 157 -11.70 -15.50 10.39
CA LEU A 157 -12.77 -14.54 10.67
C LEU A 157 -14.10 -15.01 10.09
N LEU A 158 -14.14 -15.52 8.86
CA LEU A 158 -15.38 -16.06 8.29
C LEU A 158 -15.95 -17.19 9.14
N TYR A 159 -15.11 -18.10 9.63
CA TYR A 159 -15.54 -19.17 10.54
C TYR A 159 -16.16 -18.61 11.83
N PHE A 160 -15.47 -17.70 12.53
CA PHE A 160 -15.96 -17.16 13.80
C PHE A 160 -17.17 -16.23 13.65
N PHE A 161 -17.29 -15.51 12.53
CA PHE A 161 -18.39 -14.58 12.27
C PHE A 161 -19.50 -15.17 11.39
N LYS A 162 -19.60 -16.51 11.30
CA LYS A 162 -20.68 -17.23 10.60
C LYS A 162 -20.86 -16.74 9.14
N GLU A 163 -19.75 -16.69 8.42
CA GLU A 163 -19.66 -16.29 7.00
C GLU A 163 -20.08 -14.84 6.71
N ASN A 164 -20.12 -13.98 7.74
CA ASN A 164 -20.42 -12.57 7.54
C ASN A 164 -19.22 -11.83 6.90
N LEU A 165 -19.30 -11.66 5.58
CA LEU A 165 -18.25 -11.03 4.76
C LEU A 165 -17.93 -9.58 5.19
N ARG A 166 -18.94 -8.83 5.67
CA ARG A 166 -18.76 -7.42 6.06
C ARG A 166 -17.81 -7.27 7.25
N PHE A 167 -17.91 -8.18 8.22
CA PHE A 167 -16.98 -8.18 9.36
C PHE A 167 -15.54 -8.37 8.91
N VAL A 168 -15.27 -9.21 7.93
CA VAL A 168 -13.91 -9.40 7.43
C VAL A 168 -13.34 -8.09 6.86
N PHE A 169 -14.15 -7.30 6.15
CA PHE A 169 -13.73 -5.99 5.65
C PHE A 169 -13.41 -5.00 6.77
N TYR A 170 -14.21 -4.96 7.84
CA TYR A 170 -13.94 -4.11 9.00
C TYR A 170 -12.70 -4.54 9.76
N PHE A 171 -12.53 -5.85 10.01
CA PHE A 171 -11.34 -6.39 10.66
C PHE A 171 -10.08 -6.20 9.82
N ALA A 172 -10.18 -6.28 8.49
CA ALA A 172 -9.08 -5.97 7.59
C ALA A 172 -8.61 -4.51 7.70
N ALA A 173 -9.47 -3.57 8.11
CA ALA A 173 -9.04 -2.18 8.32
C ALA A 173 -8.05 -2.06 9.49
N VAL A 174 -8.15 -2.92 10.51
CA VAL A 174 -7.30 -2.88 11.71
C VAL A 174 -5.79 -3.00 11.37
N PRO A 175 -5.30 -4.04 10.68
CA PRO A 175 -3.90 -4.09 10.28
C PRO A 175 -3.52 -2.94 9.33
N GLY A 176 -4.42 -2.49 8.44
CA GLY A 176 -4.19 -1.30 7.63
C GLY A 176 -3.88 -0.05 8.47
N PHE A 177 -4.68 0.20 9.52
CA PHE A 177 -4.45 1.29 10.46
C PHE A 177 -3.14 1.13 11.23
N ILE A 178 -2.80 -0.08 11.68
CA ILE A 178 -1.51 -0.35 12.34
C ILE A 178 -0.36 0.02 11.40
N GLY A 179 -0.43 -0.38 10.14
CA GLY A 179 0.56 -0.01 9.12
C GLY A 179 0.67 1.51 8.94
N VAL A 180 -0.44 2.21 8.78
CA VAL A 180 -0.45 3.69 8.65
C VAL A 180 0.14 4.37 9.89
N LEU A 181 -0.21 3.89 11.10
CA LEU A 181 0.29 4.45 12.35
C LEU A 181 1.81 4.25 12.49
N LEU A 182 2.31 3.05 12.20
CA LEU A 182 3.75 2.75 12.20
C LEU A 182 4.51 3.66 11.22
N LEU A 183 3.94 3.89 10.04
CA LEU A 183 4.50 4.77 9.03
C LEU A 183 4.59 6.22 9.51
N ILE A 184 3.52 6.76 10.10
CA ILE A 184 3.47 8.13 10.60
C ILE A 184 4.51 8.33 11.70
N LEU A 185 4.54 7.42 12.68
CA LEU A 185 5.35 7.55 13.90
C LEU A 185 6.83 7.26 13.67
N TYR A 186 7.19 6.27 12.86
CA TYR A 186 8.56 5.72 12.85
C TYR A 186 9.35 5.90 11.56
N VAL A 187 8.70 6.15 10.41
CA VAL A 187 9.43 6.41 9.15
C VAL A 187 9.88 7.86 9.11
N LYS A 188 11.18 8.08 8.89
CA LYS A 188 11.75 9.42 8.73
C LYS A 188 12.15 9.66 7.29
N GLU A 189 11.71 10.77 6.70
CA GLU A 189 12.22 11.22 5.39
C GLU A 189 13.47 12.07 5.61
N LYS A 190 14.57 11.78 4.90
CA LYS A 190 15.75 12.64 4.92
C LYS A 190 15.40 13.91 4.15
N ALA A 191 15.48 15.07 4.80
CA ALA A 191 15.24 16.34 4.14
C ALA A 191 16.17 16.50 2.93
N LYS A 192 15.63 16.95 1.79
CA LYS A 192 16.48 17.42 0.69
C LYS A 192 17.29 18.59 1.24
N ILE A 193 18.62 18.49 1.22
CA ILE A 193 19.48 19.67 1.33
C ILE A 193 19.03 20.59 0.18
N PRO A 194 18.54 21.82 0.44
CA PRO A 194 18.24 22.77 -0.62
C PRO A 194 19.50 22.89 -1.45
N PHE A 195 19.38 22.70 -2.76
CA PHE A 195 20.47 22.79 -3.71
C PHE A 195 21.20 24.12 -3.42
N LEU A 196 22.37 24.05 -2.78
CA LEU A 196 23.20 25.23 -2.60
C LEU A 196 23.46 25.73 -4.02
N ARG A 197 22.90 26.90 -4.30
CA ARG A 197 23.13 27.72 -5.49
C ARG A 197 24.60 27.54 -5.85
N LYS A 198 24.89 26.94 -7.01
CA LYS A 198 26.24 26.92 -7.58
C LYS A 198 26.80 28.33 -7.39
N SER A 199 27.86 28.48 -6.60
CA SER A 199 28.55 29.75 -6.48
C SER A 199 29.01 30.14 -7.89
N PRO A 200 28.57 31.28 -8.45
CA PRO A 200 29.16 31.77 -9.68
C PRO A 200 30.55 32.29 -9.33
N GLY A 201 31.59 31.58 -9.74
CA GLY A 201 32.97 32.03 -9.59
C GLY A 201 33.90 30.97 -9.04
N ALA A 202 34.37 30.09 -9.91
CA ALA A 202 35.74 29.60 -9.81
C ALA A 202 36.47 30.20 -11.03
N PRO A 203 37.55 30.98 -10.84
CA PRO A 203 38.31 31.51 -11.96
C PRO A 203 38.94 30.34 -12.73
N VAL A 204 38.87 30.42 -14.06
CA VAL A 204 39.69 29.60 -14.94
C VAL A 204 41.10 30.17 -14.83
N GLY A 205 41.99 29.42 -14.21
CA GLY A 205 43.43 29.69 -14.12
C GLY A 205 44.16 28.37 -14.23
#